data_AF-D8RQY0-F1
#
_entry.id   AF-D8RQY0-F1
#
_cell.length_a   1.000
_cell.length_b   1.000
_cell.length_c   1.000
_cell.angle_alpha   90.00
_cell.angle_beta   90.00
_cell.angle_gamma   90.00
#
_symmetry.space_group_name_H-M   'P 1'
#
loop_
_entity.id
_entity.type
_entity.pdbx_description
1 polymer ?
#
loop_
_entity_poly.entity_id
_entity_poly.type
_entity_poly.pdbx_seq_one_letter_code
_entity_poly.pdbx_strand_id
1 'polypeptide(L)'
;MKQGLASGSVANGEFLQVYLKEDLPSRLHYSASDRIQPIIGMVEEGYKVELTRPRKTHTECGGAHGYDNLLVSMRTIFIRHGPQFARGKKVPSFVNVEVYNVIATILGINGTSNNGTTAFPQSILLSK
;
A
#
# COMPACT_ATOMS: atom_id res chain seq x y z
N MET A 1 -6.60 -10.11 15.52
CA MET A 1 -7.72 -9.82 16.43
C MET A 1 -8.86 -9.26 15.60
N LYS A 2 -9.99 -9.99 15.44
CA LYS A 2 -11.13 -9.60 14.57
C LYS A 2 -12.38 -9.15 15.35
N GLN A 3 -12.24 -8.87 16.65
CA GLN A 3 -13.40 -8.84 17.55
C GLN A 3 -13.93 -7.45 17.90
N GLY A 4 -13.26 -6.36 17.49
CA GLY A 4 -13.64 -5.01 17.93
C GLY A 4 -15.07 -4.60 17.59
N LEU A 5 -15.59 -4.99 16.41
CA LEU A 5 -16.90 -4.55 15.90
C LEU A 5 -17.77 -5.71 15.35
N ALA A 6 -17.33 -6.96 15.53
CA ALA A 6 -18.01 -8.14 14.99
C ALA A 6 -19.24 -8.59 15.82
N SER A 7 -19.66 -7.82 16.82
CA SER A 7 -20.78 -8.17 17.72
C SER A 7 -22.17 -7.97 17.09
N GLY A 8 -22.26 -7.32 15.92
CA GLY A 8 -23.52 -6.91 15.30
C GLY A 8 -24.20 -5.70 15.96
N SER A 9 -23.62 -5.16 17.03
CA SER A 9 -24.13 -3.96 17.72
C SER A 9 -23.90 -2.66 16.91
N VAL A 10 -22.97 -2.71 15.95
CA VAL A 10 -22.66 -1.62 15.02
C VAL A 10 -23.01 -2.11 13.63
N ALA A 11 -23.94 -1.40 12.96
CA ALA A 11 -24.29 -1.71 11.57
C ALA A 11 -23.04 -1.67 10.67
N ASN A 12 -22.84 -2.71 9.86
CA ASN A 12 -21.66 -2.89 9.00
C ASN A 12 -20.33 -2.96 9.76
N GLY A 13 -20.34 -3.24 11.07
CA GLY A 13 -19.14 -3.33 11.91
C GLY A 13 -18.20 -4.48 11.53
N GLU A 14 -18.73 -5.53 10.90
CA GLU A 14 -17.97 -6.66 10.37
C GLU A 14 -16.97 -6.26 9.28
N PHE A 15 -17.20 -5.15 8.58
CA PHE A 15 -16.34 -4.62 7.51
C PHE A 15 -15.22 -3.70 8.01
N LEU A 16 -15.07 -3.53 9.32
CA LEU A 16 -14.03 -2.70 9.93
C LEU A 16 -13.28 -3.48 11.01
N GLN A 17 -11.99 -3.71 10.75
CA GLN A 17 -11.09 -4.30 11.73
C GLN A 17 -10.27 -3.20 12.40
N VAL A 18 -10.40 -3.10 13.72
CA VAL A 18 -9.69 -2.08 14.51
C VAL A 18 -8.46 -2.71 15.17
N TYR A 19 -7.33 -2.05 15.04
CA TYR A 19 -6.03 -2.44 15.58
C TYR A 19 -5.45 -1.33 16.45
N LEU A 20 -4.72 -1.69 17.49
CA LEU A 20 -3.63 -0.83 17.96
C LEU A 20 -2.57 -0.78 16.85
N LYS A 21 -1.92 0.36 16.61
CA LYS A 21 -0.97 0.47 15.49
C LYS A 21 0.19 -0.53 15.60
N GLU A 22 0.54 -0.94 16.82
CA GLU A 22 1.56 -1.94 17.13
C GLU A 22 1.14 -3.37 16.72
N ASP A 23 -0.17 -3.63 16.66
CA ASP A 23 -0.75 -4.92 16.29
C ASP A 23 -1.08 -5.03 14.79
N LEU A 24 -0.82 -3.98 14.01
CA LEU A 24 -1.00 -4.02 12.56
C LEU A 24 -0.10 -5.10 11.92
N PRO A 25 -0.53 -5.72 10.82
CA PRO A 25 0.31 -6.64 10.06
C PRO A 25 1.67 -5.99 9.74
N SER A 26 2.76 -6.62 10.20
CA SER A 26 4.11 -6.06 10.09
C SER A 26 4.52 -5.71 8.66
N ARG A 27 4.00 -6.43 7.66
CA ARG A 27 4.17 -6.16 6.22
C ARG A 27 3.75 -4.74 5.78
N LEU A 28 2.90 -4.06 6.54
CA LEU A 28 2.45 -2.70 6.21
C LEU A 28 3.50 -1.66 6.58
N HIS A 29 4.43 -1.99 7.48
CA HIS A 29 5.44 -1.05 8.01
C HIS A 29 4.81 0.28 8.49
N TYR A 30 3.61 0.22 9.07
CA TYR A 30 2.76 1.40 9.35
C TYR A 30 2.50 1.59 10.86
N SER A 31 3.57 1.65 11.65
CA SER A 31 3.47 1.82 13.12
C SER A 31 4.54 2.73 13.73
N ALA A 32 5.73 2.77 13.15
CA ALA A 32 6.91 3.45 13.68
C ALA A 32 6.93 4.98 13.43
N SER A 33 5.85 5.67 13.75
CA SER A 33 5.79 7.13 13.71
C SER A 33 4.75 7.68 14.69
N ASP A 34 5.06 8.80 15.34
CA ASP A 34 4.13 9.53 16.21
C ASP A 34 2.99 10.19 15.43
N ARG A 35 3.16 10.35 14.11
CA ARG A 35 2.13 10.88 13.21
C ARG A 35 1.04 9.85 12.90
N ILE A 36 1.31 8.56 13.16
CA ILE A 36 0.34 7.48 13.03
C ILE A 36 -0.40 7.34 14.36
N GLN A 37 -1.72 7.52 14.31
CA GLN A 37 -2.58 7.46 15.47
C GLN A 37 -2.52 6.08 16.13
N PRO A 38 -2.68 5.98 17.47
CA PRO A 38 -2.57 4.71 18.19
C PRO A 38 -3.60 3.65 17.77
N ILE A 39 -4.75 4.08 17.24
CA ILE A 39 -5.85 3.20 16.82
C ILE A 39 -6.06 3.37 15.32
N ILE A 40 -5.99 2.26 14.59
CA ILE A 40 -6.11 2.23 13.13
C ILE A 40 -7.26 1.29 12.73
N GLY A 41 -8.14 1.78 11.87
CA GLY A 41 -9.21 1.02 11.26
C GLY A 41 -8.83 0.53 9.86
N MET A 42 -8.74 -0.79 9.69
CA MET A 42 -8.62 -1.45 8.39
C MET A 42 -10.02 -1.77 7.87
N VAL A 43 -10.46 -1.02 6.87
CA VAL A 43 -11.79 -1.16 6.27
C VAL A 43 -11.75 -2.12 5.07
N GLU A 44 -12.79 -2.94 4.91
CA GLU A 44 -12.95 -3.80 3.74
C GLU A 44 -13.21 -2.99 2.47
N GLU A 45 -12.78 -3.54 1.34
CA GLU A 45 -12.91 -2.88 0.04
C GLU A 45 -14.39 -2.57 -0.29
N GLY A 46 -14.65 -1.33 -0.73
CA GLY A 46 -16.00 -0.86 -1.05
C GLY A 46 -16.72 -0.17 0.12
N TYR A 47 -16.14 -0.21 1.32
CA TYR A 47 -16.64 0.50 2.50
C TYR A 47 -15.76 1.70 2.84
N LYS A 48 -16.34 2.68 3.53
CA LYS A 48 -15.61 3.81 4.10
C LYS A 48 -16.10 4.09 5.52
N VAL A 49 -15.24 4.72 6.32
CA VAL A 49 -15.56 5.13 7.68
C VAL A 49 -15.71 6.65 7.71
N GLU A 50 -16.86 7.10 8.21
CA GLU A 50 -17.15 8.52 8.40
C GLU A 50 -17.50 8.79 9.87
N LEU A 51 -17.11 9.96 10.38
CA LEU A 51 -17.37 10.33 11.77
C LEU A 51 -18.86 10.53 12.07
N THR A 52 -19.62 11.02 11.09
CA THR A 52 -21.05 11.31 11.22
C THR A 52 -21.82 10.68 10.09
N ARG A 53 -23.02 10.18 10.38
CA ARG A 53 -23.94 9.71 9.33
C ARG A 53 -24.27 10.88 8.39
N PRO A 54 -24.14 10.71 7.07
CA PRO A 54 -24.44 11.79 6.13
C PRO A 54 -25.90 12.23 6.25
N ARG A 55 -26.13 13.55 6.32
CA ARG A 55 -27.47 14.17 6.48
C ARG A 55 -28.40 13.97 5.28
N LYS A 56 -27.86 13.56 4.14
CA LYS A 56 -28.61 13.28 2.90
C LYS A 56 -28.28 11.87 2.43
N THR A 57 -29.28 11.18 1.89
CA THR A 57 -29.15 9.91 1.16
C THR A 57 -28.48 10.12 -0.21
N HIS A 58 -27.40 10.89 -0.27
CA HIS A 58 -26.54 10.85 -1.46
C HIS A 58 -25.75 9.56 -1.38
N THR A 59 -26.17 8.57 -2.16
CA THR A 59 -25.35 7.41 -2.48
C THR A 59 -24.07 7.95 -3.12
N GLU A 60 -22.98 7.88 -2.38
CA GLU A 60 -21.67 8.25 -2.91
C GLU A 60 -21.22 7.15 -3.88
N CYS A 61 -21.52 7.34 -5.16
CA CYS A 61 -21.13 6.45 -6.24
C CYS A 61 -19.76 6.87 -6.81
N GLY A 62 -18.75 6.98 -5.95
CA GLY A 62 -17.38 7.33 -6.32
C GLY A 62 -16.41 6.16 -6.15
N GLY A 63 -15.31 6.16 -6.90
CA GLY A 63 -14.18 5.28 -6.61
C GLY A 63 -13.40 5.77 -5.39
N ALA A 64 -12.83 4.84 -4.62
CA ALA A 64 -12.01 5.15 -3.45
C ALA A 64 -10.72 4.29 -3.44
N HIS A 65 -9.76 4.69 -2.62
CA HIS A 65 -8.48 4.01 -2.46
C HIS A 65 -7.95 4.17 -1.02
N GLY A 66 -6.81 3.56 -0.71
CA GLY A 66 -6.19 3.59 0.62
C GLY A 66 -6.50 2.36 1.48
N TYR A 67 -7.14 1.35 0.88
CA TYR A 67 -7.32 0.03 1.47
C TYR A 67 -5.99 -0.73 1.58
N ASP A 68 -6.06 -1.98 2.02
CA ASP A 68 -4.93 -2.89 2.10
C ASP A 68 -4.15 -2.97 0.77
N ASN A 69 -2.83 -2.74 0.82
CA ASN A 69 -1.97 -2.67 -0.35
C ASN A 69 -1.82 -4.02 -1.10
N LEU A 70 -2.26 -5.14 -0.52
CA LEU A 70 -2.28 -6.43 -1.21
C LEU A 70 -3.51 -6.65 -2.09
N LEU A 71 -4.56 -5.84 -1.94
CA LEU A 71 -5.75 -5.91 -2.78
C LEU A 71 -5.39 -5.63 -4.25
N VAL A 72 -5.97 -6.42 -5.16
CA VAL A 72 -5.67 -6.30 -6.60
C VAL A 72 -6.04 -4.91 -7.13
N SER A 73 -7.14 -4.32 -6.64
CA SER A 73 -7.58 -2.96 -6.99
C SER A 73 -6.63 -1.85 -6.53
N MET A 74 -5.84 -2.10 -5.48
CA MET A 74 -4.85 -1.14 -4.96
C MET A 74 -3.47 -1.28 -5.64
N ARG A 75 -3.30 -2.26 -6.54
CA ARG A 75 -2.05 -2.43 -7.28
C ARG A 75 -1.89 -1.33 -8.31
N THR A 76 -0.66 -0.82 -8.42
CA THR A 76 -0.30 0.20 -9.39
C THR A 76 0.32 -0.40 -10.65
N ILE A 77 0.38 0.39 -11.71
CA ILE A 77 1.10 0.04 -12.94
C ILE A 77 2.57 0.42 -12.84
N PHE A 78 3.45 -0.38 -13.44
CA PHE A 78 4.85 -0.04 -13.67
C PHE A 78 5.23 -0.40 -15.10
N ILE A 79 5.62 0.61 -15.88
CA ILE A 79 6.06 0.45 -17.27
C ILE A 79 7.45 1.05 -17.39
N ARG A 80 8.34 0.34 -18.08
CA ARG A 80 9.75 0.71 -18.25
C ARG A 80 10.09 0.74 -19.74
N HIS A 81 10.86 1.74 -20.13
CA HIS A 81 11.38 1.89 -21.47
C HIS A 81 12.70 2.66 -21.43
N GLY A 82 13.70 2.18 -22.17
CA GLY A 82 15.02 2.82 -22.23
C GLY A 82 16.15 1.80 -22.46
N PRO A 83 17.38 2.28 -22.71
CA PRO A 83 18.52 1.43 -23.06
C PRO A 83 18.98 0.51 -21.93
N GLN A 84 18.68 0.87 -20.67
CA GLN A 84 19.01 0.06 -19.50
C GLN A 84 18.00 -1.05 -19.21
N PHE A 85 16.90 -1.15 -19.98
CA PHE A 85 15.83 -2.12 -19.76
C PHE A 85 15.68 -3.08 -20.94
N ALA A 86 15.44 -4.35 -20.64
CA ALA A 86 15.07 -5.34 -21.66
C ALA A 86 13.72 -4.98 -22.31
N ARG A 87 13.68 -4.95 -23.65
CA ARG A 87 12.46 -4.68 -24.42
C ARG A 87 11.46 -5.84 -24.29
N GLY A 88 10.17 -5.54 -24.20
CA GLY A 88 9.08 -6.53 -24.20
C GLY A 88 9.04 -7.48 -22.99
N LYS A 89 9.93 -7.33 -22.00
CA LYS A 89 10.04 -8.26 -20.87
C LYS A 89 9.09 -7.88 -19.74
N LYS A 90 8.13 -8.76 -19.45
CA LYS A 90 7.32 -8.76 -18.23
C LYS A 90 8.17 -9.19 -17.04
N VAL A 91 7.94 -8.56 -15.88
CA VAL A 91 8.62 -8.88 -14.62
C VAL A 91 7.59 -9.24 -13.55
N PRO A 92 7.95 -10.02 -12.52
CA PRO A 92 7.08 -10.25 -11.37
C PRO A 92 6.69 -8.93 -10.68
N SER A 93 5.57 -8.94 -9.95
CA SER A 93 5.19 -7.80 -9.11
C SER A 93 6.23 -7.55 -8.03
N PHE A 94 6.43 -6.29 -7.68
CA PHE A 94 7.35 -5.84 -6.63
C PHE A 94 6.78 -4.60 -5.95
N VAL A 95 7.31 -4.24 -4.78
CA VAL A 95 6.89 -3.07 -4.00
C VAL A 95 7.57 -1.80 -4.50
N ASN A 96 6.86 -0.67 -4.50
CA ASN A 96 7.34 0.58 -5.11
C ASN A 96 8.59 1.19 -4.44
N VAL A 97 8.90 0.83 -3.19
CA VAL A 97 10.12 1.27 -2.49
C VAL A 97 11.40 0.86 -3.23
N GLU A 98 11.33 -0.19 -4.06
CA GLU A 98 12.45 -0.65 -4.88
C GLU A 98 12.82 0.32 -6.02
N VAL A 99 11.88 1.17 -6.44
CA VAL A 99 12.06 2.06 -7.60
C VAL A 99 13.18 3.08 -7.37
N TYR A 100 13.41 3.50 -6.12
CA TYR A 100 14.47 4.44 -5.78
C TYR A 100 15.85 3.92 -6.20
N ASN A 101 16.19 2.68 -5.83
CA ASN A 101 17.48 2.07 -6.16
C ASN A 101 17.64 1.87 -7.68
N VAL A 102 16.54 1.58 -8.39
CA VAL A 102 16.54 1.47 -9.87
C VAL A 102 16.91 2.79 -10.52
N ILE A 103 16.27 3.88 -10.10
CA ILE A 103 16.54 5.23 -10.63
C ILE A 103 17.98 5.66 -10.31
N ALA A 104 18.41 5.48 -9.05
CA ALA A 104 19.78 5.81 -8.64
C ALA A 104 20.84 5.07 -9.47
N THR A 105 20.61 3.78 -9.75
CA THR A 105 21.50 2.95 -10.57
C THR A 105 21.54 3.42 -12.03
N ILE A 106 20.40 3.79 -12.61
CA ILE A 106 20.34 4.33 -13.98
C ILE A 106 21.10 5.64 -14.09
N LEU A 107 20.99 6.52 -13.08
CA LEU A 107 21.67 7.82 -13.04
C LEU A 107 23.15 7.72 -12.67
N GLY A 108 23.63 6.57 -12.19
CA GLY A 108 25.00 6.39 -11.72
C GLY A 108 25.31 7.17 -10.44
N ILE A 109 24.31 7.42 -9.59
CA ILE A 109 24.48 8.12 -8.31
C ILE A 109 24.48 7.14 -7.14
N ASN A 110 25.22 7.48 -6.09
CA ASN A 110 25.16 6.75 -4.82
C ASN A 110 23.86 7.09 -4.10
N GLY A 111 22.92 6.15 -4.11
CA GLY A 111 21.67 6.27 -3.36
C GLY A 111 21.93 6.36 -1.86
N THR A 112 21.08 7.10 -1.16
CA THR A 112 21.05 7.17 0.30
C THR A 112 20.34 5.94 0.89
N SER A 113 20.54 5.69 2.19
CA SER A 113 19.86 4.62 2.91
C SER A 113 18.34 4.70 2.74
N ASN A 114 17.72 3.59 2.35
CA ASN A 114 16.28 3.47 2.10
C ASN A 114 15.81 2.02 2.37
N ASN A 115 14.51 1.76 2.25
CA ASN A 115 13.92 0.43 2.53
C ASN A 115 13.90 -0.53 1.32
N GLY A 116 14.36 -0.10 0.15
CA GLY A 116 14.50 -0.97 -1.02
C GLY A 116 15.70 -1.91 -0.90
N THR A 117 15.60 -3.07 -1.52
CA THR A 117 16.65 -4.09 -1.56
C THR A 117 17.79 -3.63 -2.47
N THR A 118 19.02 -3.60 -1.95
CA THR A 118 20.20 -3.12 -2.70
C THR A 118 20.45 -3.90 -4.00
N ALA A 119 20.13 -5.19 -4.02
CA ALA A 119 20.31 -6.07 -5.18
C ALA A 119 19.13 -6.07 -6.18
N PHE A 120 18.05 -5.32 -5.90
CA PHE A 120 16.89 -5.30 -6.79
C PHE A 120 17.17 -4.72 -8.18
N PRO A 121 17.97 -3.66 -8.37
CA PRO A 121 18.27 -3.12 -9.69
C PRO A 121 18.83 -4.16 -10.68
N GLN A 122 19.64 -5.11 -10.19
CA GLN A 122 20.21 -6.20 -10.99
C GLN A 122 19.14 -7.18 -11.51
N SER A 123 17.98 -7.25 -10.86
CA SER A 123 16.87 -8.09 -11.32
C SER A 123 16.06 -7.46 -12.46
N ILE A 124 16.11 -6.13 -12.60
CA ILE A 124 15.25 -5.38 -13.52
C ILE A 124 16.02 -4.70 -14.66
N LEU A 125 17.26 -4.28 -14.42
CA LEU A 125 18.13 -3.67 -15.42
C LEU A 125 18.87 -4.74 -16.22
N LEU A 126 19.34 -4.36 -17.41
CA LEU A 126 20.27 -5.18 -18.18
C LEU A 126 21.63 -5.19 -17.49
N SER A 127 22.31 -6.34 -17.51
CA SER A 127 23.73 -6.40 -17.16
C SER A 127 24.52 -5.49 -18.09
N LYS A 128 25.48 -4.75 -17.53
CA LYS A 128 26.51 -4.05 -18.32
C LYS A 128 27.50 -5.05 -18.89
#